data_AF-A0A7R9WMT8-F1
#
_entry.id   AF-A0A7R9WMT8-F1
#
_cell.length_a   1.000
_cell.length_b   1.000
_cell.length_c   1.000
_cell.angle_alpha   90.00
_cell.angle_beta   90.00
_cell.angle_gamma   90.00
#
_symmetry.space_group_name_H-M   'P 1'
#
loop_
_entity.id
_entity.type
_entity.pdbx_description
1 polymer ?
#
loop_
_entity_poly.entity_id
_entity_poly.type
_entity_poly.pdbx_seq_one_letter_code
_entity_poly.pdbx_strand_id
1 'polypeptide(L)'
;MISDESYTRNALLFCVGFVLRRAADPRPYRPLLKQLALTWQSMEEEAGFLSKPELRSGIQASLDRILISLNSTRWECNFVATPSSTINLKVYRPPKSETVAISDHAVPILLGENLHIELYHWDLAIQWVIQHIDGMRNAIQISKIGEVDLQIVRACLGVLKYHDIIELVDIFMYTNRYEFTERATSLIAGNEPKLLQKAADYVLKDRSNRTAFPVQSVTSNPIRPILPTGIRGGNLSPGTSPLA
;
A
#
# COMPACT_ATOMS: atom_id res chain seq x y z
N MET A 1 19.56 28.91 -11.10
CA MET A 1 20.69 29.72 -11.59
C MET A 1 21.89 29.24 -10.81
N ILE A 2 22.88 28.68 -11.49
CA ILE A 2 24.11 28.18 -10.87
C ILE A 2 25.17 29.25 -11.15
N SER A 3 25.79 29.80 -10.12
CA SER A 3 26.82 30.83 -10.26
C SER A 3 28.15 30.20 -9.89
N ASP A 4 29.07 30.14 -10.85
CA ASP A 4 30.44 29.65 -10.65
C ASP A 4 31.37 30.43 -11.59
N GLU A 5 32.58 30.73 -11.12
CA GLU A 5 33.62 31.46 -11.85
C GLU A 5 34.15 30.63 -13.03
N SER A 6 33.97 29.32 -12.97
CA SER A 6 34.33 28.38 -14.04
C SER A 6 33.51 28.55 -15.33
N TYR A 7 32.39 29.28 -15.29
CA TYR A 7 31.52 29.48 -16.44
C TYR A 7 31.88 30.73 -17.24
N THR A 8 31.78 30.66 -18.56
CA THR A 8 32.09 31.76 -19.51
C THR A 8 31.32 33.06 -19.27
N ARG A 9 30.24 33.03 -18.49
CA ARG A 9 29.43 34.21 -18.09
C ARG A 9 29.28 34.34 -16.57
N ASN A 10 30.12 33.66 -15.79
CA ASN A 10 30.03 33.53 -14.32
C ASN A 10 28.71 32.92 -13.79
N ALA A 11 27.81 32.49 -14.70
CA ALA A 11 26.54 31.88 -14.35
C ALA A 11 26.03 30.99 -15.50
N LEU A 12 25.44 29.85 -15.13
CA LEU A 12 24.72 28.95 -16.02
C LEU A 12 23.22 29.03 -15.75
N LEU A 13 22.46 29.29 -16.81
CA LEU A 13 21.00 29.32 -16.84
C LEU A 13 20.51 28.15 -17.66
N PHE A 14 19.67 27.30 -17.07
CA PHE A 14 19.02 26.21 -17.78
C PHE A 14 17.54 26.14 -17.38
N CYS A 15 16.72 25.59 -18.28
CA CYS A 15 15.30 25.35 -18.06
C CYS A 15 14.95 23.95 -18.53
N VAL A 16 14.11 23.26 -17.75
CA VAL A 16 13.54 21.96 -18.10
C VAL A 16 12.03 22.08 -17.97
N GLY A 17 11.30 21.48 -18.91
CA GLY A 17 9.84 21.50 -18.91
C GLY A 17 9.28 20.22 -19.50
N PHE A 18 8.09 19.83 -19.03
CA PHE A 18 7.32 18.75 -19.62
C PHE A 18 6.17 19.31 -20.43
N VAL A 19 5.99 18.78 -21.64
CA VAL A 19 4.86 19.10 -22.52
C VAL A 19 3.80 18.02 -22.33
N LEU A 20 2.64 18.41 -21.81
CA LEU A 20 1.53 17.52 -21.50
C LEU A 20 0.37 17.75 -22.47
N ARG A 21 -0.46 16.72 -22.67
CA ARG A 21 -1.72 16.87 -23.43
C ARG A 21 -2.70 17.75 -22.66
N ARG A 22 -3.58 18.46 -23.38
CA ARG A 22 -4.58 19.39 -22.78
C ARG A 22 -5.52 18.75 -21.77
N ALA A 23 -5.81 17.45 -21.93
CA ALA A 23 -6.68 16.70 -21.02
C ALA A 23 -5.94 16.12 -19.79
N ALA A 24 -4.61 16.26 -19.72
CA ALA A 24 -3.82 15.70 -18.62
C ALA A 24 -3.68 16.70 -17.48
N ASP A 25 -3.86 16.23 -16.25
CA ASP A 25 -3.65 17.03 -15.05
C ASP A 25 -2.15 17.36 -14.87
N PRO A 26 -1.76 18.64 -14.74
CA PRO A 26 -0.36 19.02 -14.56
C PRO A 26 0.13 18.87 -13.12
N ARG A 27 -0.77 18.71 -12.14
CA ARG A 27 -0.44 18.69 -10.70
C ARG A 27 0.58 17.60 -10.31
N PRO A 28 0.47 16.35 -10.78
CA PRO A 28 1.43 15.27 -10.48
C PRO A 28 2.85 15.54 -10.95
N TYR A 29 3.00 16.33 -12.03
CA TYR A 29 4.28 16.52 -12.70
C TYR A 29 5.11 17.67 -12.13
N ARG A 30 4.51 18.55 -11.31
CA ARG A 30 5.23 19.69 -10.70
C ARG A 30 6.34 19.24 -9.74
N PRO A 31 6.10 18.33 -8.78
CA PRO A 31 7.15 17.86 -7.89
C PRO A 31 8.24 17.11 -8.64
N LEU A 32 7.86 16.35 -9.67
CA LEU A 32 8.79 15.64 -10.55
C LEU A 32 9.74 16.57 -11.29
N LEU A 33 9.19 17.63 -11.91
CA LEU A 33 10.00 18.60 -12.63
C LEU A 33 10.95 19.34 -11.69
N LYS A 34 10.47 19.69 -10.48
CA LYS A 34 11.31 20.30 -9.43
C LYS A 34 12.44 19.36 -9.02
N GLN A 35 12.14 18.09 -8.78
CA GLN A 35 13.13 17.11 -8.37
C GLN A 35 14.16 16.87 -9.49
N LEU A 36 13.72 16.75 -10.74
CA LEU A 36 14.61 16.64 -11.90
C LEU A 36 15.54 17.86 -12.01
N ALA A 37 14.99 19.08 -11.92
CA ALA A 37 15.79 20.30 -11.99
C ALA A 37 16.83 20.38 -10.87
N LEU A 38 16.47 19.99 -9.64
CA LEU A 38 17.41 19.93 -8.51
C LEU A 38 18.48 18.88 -8.73
N THR A 39 18.12 17.68 -9.20
CA THR A 39 19.11 16.62 -9.48
C THR A 39 20.09 17.05 -10.56
N TRP A 40 19.62 17.71 -11.63
CA TRP A 40 20.49 18.22 -12.69
C TRP A 40 21.36 19.38 -12.24
N GLN A 41 20.86 20.22 -11.33
CA GLN A 41 21.68 21.23 -10.70
C GLN A 41 22.84 20.60 -9.91
N SER A 42 22.58 19.60 -9.06
CA SER A 42 23.64 18.91 -8.31
C SER A 42 24.61 18.18 -9.24
N MET A 43 24.11 17.53 -10.30
CA MET A 43 24.96 16.89 -11.32
C MET A 43 25.84 17.89 -12.07
N GLU A 44 25.36 19.11 -12.29
CA GLU A 44 26.13 20.17 -12.91
C GLU A 44 27.25 20.67 -11.99
N GLU A 45 26.96 20.87 -10.71
CA GLU A 45 27.94 21.28 -9.69
C GLU A 45 29.04 20.22 -9.50
N GLU A 46 28.70 18.92 -9.53
CA GLU A 46 29.67 17.83 -9.34
C GLU A 46 30.47 17.48 -10.59
N ALA A 47 29.81 17.38 -11.75
CA ALA A 47 30.40 16.77 -12.95
C ALA A 47 30.47 17.72 -14.15
N GLY A 48 29.82 18.89 -14.10
CA GLY A 48 29.66 19.78 -15.25
C GLY A 48 28.82 19.15 -16.37
N PHE A 49 27.78 18.40 -16.00
CA PHE A 49 26.96 17.59 -16.90
C PHE A 49 26.31 18.35 -18.07
N LEU A 50 25.86 19.58 -17.84
CA LEU A 50 25.25 20.48 -18.81
C LEU A 50 26.28 21.33 -19.55
N SER A 51 27.37 21.69 -18.89
CA SER A 51 28.39 22.59 -19.46
C SER A 51 29.36 21.88 -20.39
N LYS A 52 29.75 20.63 -20.09
CA LYS A 52 30.71 19.88 -20.91
C LYS A 52 30.08 19.37 -22.21
N PRO A 53 30.68 19.63 -23.38
CA PRO A 53 30.11 19.24 -24.67
C PRO A 53 30.03 17.72 -24.86
N GLU A 54 30.94 16.96 -24.23
CA GLU A 54 31.01 15.49 -24.30
C GLU A 54 29.77 14.81 -23.69
N LEU A 55 29.16 15.45 -22.69
CA LEU A 55 28.02 14.92 -21.95
C LEU A 55 26.67 15.32 -22.55
N ARG A 56 26.66 16.18 -23.59
CA ARG A 56 25.43 16.65 -24.25
C ARG A 56 24.63 15.53 -24.90
N SER A 57 25.29 14.51 -25.45
CA SER A 57 24.61 13.31 -25.97
C SER A 57 23.93 12.52 -24.85
N GLY A 58 24.53 12.50 -23.66
CA GLY A 58 23.98 11.92 -22.45
C GLY A 58 22.70 12.62 -21.96
N ILE A 59 22.58 13.94 -22.16
CA ILE A 59 21.35 14.70 -21.84
C ILE A 59 20.18 14.21 -22.70
N GLN A 60 20.37 14.07 -24.02
CA GLN A 60 19.34 13.57 -24.92
C GLN A 60 18.94 12.14 -24.55
N ALA A 61 19.91 11.25 -24.33
CA ALA A 61 19.66 9.88 -23.91
C ALA A 61 18.91 9.79 -22.55
N SER A 62 19.21 10.70 -21.62
CA SER A 62 18.52 10.78 -20.33
C SER A 62 17.08 11.25 -20.48
N LEU A 63 16.84 12.27 -21.31
CA LEU A 63 15.49 12.77 -21.58
C LEU A 63 14.61 11.73 -22.29
N ASP A 64 15.15 11.00 -23.26
CA ASP A 64 14.44 9.93 -23.96
C ASP A 64 14.08 8.79 -23.00
N ARG A 65 15.00 8.40 -22.13
CA ARG A 65 14.74 7.40 -21.09
C ARG A 65 13.64 7.86 -20.14
N ILE A 66 13.70 9.12 -19.67
CA ILE A 66 12.66 9.69 -18.80
C ILE A 66 11.31 9.66 -19.52
N LEU A 67 11.24 10.09 -20.78
CA LEU A 67 10.02 10.10 -21.57
C LEU A 67 9.40 8.70 -21.71
N ILE A 68 10.21 7.70 -22.07
CA ILE A 68 9.74 6.32 -22.25
C ILE A 68 9.31 5.71 -20.92
N SER A 69 10.10 5.90 -19.86
CA SER A 69 9.85 5.32 -18.54
C SER A 69 8.61 5.91 -17.88
N LEU A 70 8.42 7.24 -17.98
CA LEU A 70 7.25 7.92 -17.45
C LEU A 70 5.97 7.62 -18.24
N ASN A 71 6.07 7.22 -19.52
CA ASN A 71 4.92 6.77 -20.31
C ASN A 71 4.64 5.26 -20.17
N SER A 72 5.52 4.51 -19.52
CA SER A 72 5.34 3.08 -19.28
C SER A 72 4.34 2.82 -18.15
N THR A 73 3.79 1.60 -18.07
CA THR A 73 2.76 1.15 -17.11
C THR A 73 3.08 1.45 -15.65
N ARG A 74 4.36 1.60 -15.31
CA ARG A 74 4.86 1.74 -13.93
C ARG A 74 4.97 3.20 -13.47
N TRP A 75 4.96 4.17 -14.40
CA TRP A 75 5.10 5.61 -14.13
C TRP A 75 6.25 5.99 -13.19
N GLU A 76 7.32 5.19 -13.22
CA GLU A 76 8.53 5.39 -12.45
C GLU A 76 9.72 5.35 -13.40
N CYS A 77 10.77 6.08 -13.04
CA CYS A 77 12.02 6.13 -13.76
C CYS A 77 13.14 6.08 -12.73
N ASN A 78 13.94 5.03 -12.80
CA ASN A 78 15.17 4.89 -12.03
C ASN A 78 16.29 4.59 -13.03
N PHE A 79 17.31 5.43 -13.06
CA PHE A 79 18.54 5.13 -13.78
C PHE A 79 19.71 5.93 -13.23
N VAL A 80 20.91 5.38 -13.41
CA VAL A 80 22.17 6.06 -13.09
C VAL A 80 22.53 6.94 -14.28
N ALA A 81 22.61 8.25 -14.08
CA ALA A 81 22.94 9.22 -15.14
C ALA A 81 24.46 9.50 -15.19
N THR A 82 25.10 9.55 -14.02
CA THR A 82 26.54 9.76 -13.82
C THR A 82 27.02 8.75 -12.77
N PRO A 83 28.30 8.32 -12.74
CA PRO A 83 28.78 7.38 -11.72
C PRO A 83 28.49 7.78 -10.26
N SER A 84 28.36 9.07 -9.96
CA SER A 84 28.03 9.59 -8.63
C SER A 84 26.53 9.86 -8.39
N SER A 85 25.69 9.88 -9.44
CA SER A 85 24.34 10.42 -9.35
C SER A 85 23.28 9.56 -10.02
N THR A 86 22.18 9.34 -9.31
CA THR A 86 21.04 8.54 -9.76
C THR A 86 19.78 9.39 -9.84
N ILE A 87 19.04 9.24 -10.94
CA ILE A 87 17.78 9.93 -11.16
C ILE A 87 16.67 8.97 -10.78
N ASN A 88 15.93 9.34 -9.73
CA ASN A 88 14.78 8.60 -9.23
C ASN A 88 13.54 9.49 -9.31
N LEU A 89 12.67 9.19 -10.26
CA LEU A 89 11.44 9.93 -10.52
C LEU A 89 10.26 8.97 -10.41
N LYS A 90 9.25 9.35 -9.63
CA LYS A 90 8.01 8.59 -9.52
C LYS A 90 6.81 9.52 -9.61
N VAL A 91 5.91 9.25 -10.57
CA VAL A 91 4.66 10.01 -10.69
C VAL A 91 3.71 9.50 -9.61
N TYR A 92 3.36 10.39 -8.69
CA TYR A 92 2.29 10.13 -7.74
C TYR A 92 0.99 10.69 -8.28
N ARG A 93 -0.07 9.87 -8.27
CA ARG A 93 -1.41 10.38 -8.56
C ARG A 93 -1.77 11.45 -7.52
N PRO A 94 -2.54 12.49 -7.92
CA PRO A 94 -3.03 13.46 -6.96
C PRO A 94 -3.73 12.71 -5.82
N PRO A 95 -3.54 13.15 -4.56
CA PRO A 95 -4.31 12.58 -3.47
C PRO A 95 -5.80 12.68 -3.83
N LYS A 96 -6.55 11.60 -3.60
CA LYS A 96 -8.01 11.68 -3.73
C LYS A 96 -8.52 12.68 -2.70
N SER A 97 -9.75 13.17 -2.89
CA SER A 97 -10.41 14.03 -1.91
C SER A 97 -10.34 13.43 -0.51
N GLU A 98 -10.36 14.32 0.49
CA GLU A 98 -10.34 13.94 1.91
C GLU A 98 -11.38 12.85 2.22
N THR A 99 -11.02 11.98 3.16
CA THR A 99 -11.85 10.85 3.54
C THR A 99 -13.17 11.34 4.11
N VAL A 100 -14.28 10.82 3.57
CA VAL A 100 -15.63 11.11 4.05
C VAL A 100 -15.73 10.68 5.51
N ALA A 101 -16.32 11.51 6.37
CA ALA A 101 -16.61 11.13 7.75
C ALA A 101 -17.52 9.89 7.75
N ILE A 102 -17.02 8.79 8.30
CA ILE A 102 -17.72 7.51 8.33
C ILE A 102 -18.74 7.52 9.46
N SER A 103 -19.96 7.09 9.16
CA SER A 103 -21.01 6.89 10.16
C SER A 103 -20.70 5.68 11.03
N ASP A 104 -20.97 5.79 12.33
CA ASP A 104 -20.70 4.72 13.30
C ASP A 104 -21.53 3.45 13.02
N HIS A 105 -22.65 3.60 12.32
CA HIS A 105 -23.54 2.51 11.92
C HIS A 105 -23.22 1.93 10.55
N ALA A 106 -22.24 2.49 9.83
CA ALA A 106 -21.85 1.99 8.51
C ALA A 106 -21.29 0.56 8.61
N VAL A 107 -21.65 -0.26 7.62
CA VAL A 107 -21.22 -1.64 7.47
C VAL A 107 -20.19 -1.69 6.33
N PRO A 108 -18.91 -1.99 6.63
CA PRO A 108 -17.89 -2.15 5.60
C PRO A 108 -18.04 -3.49 4.88
N ILE A 109 -18.00 -3.44 3.55
CA ILE A 109 -18.01 -4.59 2.65
C ILE A 109 -16.70 -4.59 1.87
N LEU A 110 -15.97 -5.71 1.89
CA LEU A 110 -14.76 -5.87 1.09
C LEU A 110 -15.12 -6.05 -0.39
N LEU A 111 -14.64 -5.16 -1.26
CA LEU A 111 -14.88 -5.23 -2.71
C LEU A 111 -13.84 -6.08 -3.45
N GLY A 112 -12.63 -6.21 -2.88
CA GLY A 112 -11.50 -6.89 -3.50
C GLY A 112 -11.38 -8.37 -3.14
N GLU A 113 -10.71 -9.13 -4.02
CA GLU A 113 -10.19 -10.45 -3.66
C GLU A 113 -9.08 -10.29 -2.60
N ASN A 114 -9.00 -11.22 -1.64
CA ASN A 114 -8.08 -11.19 -0.48
C ASN A 114 -6.60 -10.93 -0.86
N LEU A 115 -6.22 -11.13 -2.12
CA LEU A 115 -4.87 -10.93 -2.65
C LEU A 115 -4.36 -9.48 -2.52
N HIS A 116 -5.24 -8.48 -2.57
CA HIS A 116 -4.83 -7.08 -2.39
C HIS A 116 -4.48 -6.73 -0.94
N ILE A 117 -4.95 -7.50 0.03
CA ILE A 117 -4.68 -7.26 1.46
C ILE A 117 -3.25 -7.69 1.81
N GLU A 118 -2.76 -8.78 1.21
CA GLU A 118 -1.41 -9.31 1.46
C GLU A 118 -0.29 -8.51 0.78
N LEU A 119 -0.58 -7.83 -0.33
CA LEU A 119 0.41 -7.06 -1.09
C LEU A 119 0.84 -5.76 -0.38
N TYR A 120 0.08 -5.31 0.61
CA TYR A 120 0.35 -4.09 1.36
C TYR A 120 0.75 -4.43 2.79
N HIS A 121 1.86 -3.85 3.25
CA HIS A 121 2.27 -3.88 4.66
C HIS A 121 1.38 -2.91 5.44
N TRP A 122 0.12 -3.28 5.64
CA TRP A 122 -0.82 -2.48 6.42
C TRP A 122 -0.35 -2.33 7.87
N ASP A 123 -0.71 -1.22 8.49
CA ASP A 123 -0.52 -1.04 9.92
C ASP A 123 -1.28 -2.12 10.71
N LEU A 124 -0.77 -2.48 11.89
CA LEU A 124 -1.29 -3.55 12.73
C LEU A 124 -2.78 -3.34 13.03
N ALA A 125 -3.19 -2.10 13.33
CA ALA A 125 -4.59 -1.76 13.58
C ALA A 125 -5.49 -2.06 12.38
N ILE A 126 -5.03 -1.76 11.15
CA ILE A 126 -5.79 -2.02 9.92
C ILE A 126 -5.87 -3.51 9.67
N GLN A 127 -4.77 -4.25 9.85
CA GLN A 127 -4.75 -5.71 9.69
C GLN A 127 -5.74 -6.39 10.64
N TRP A 128 -5.80 -5.95 11.90
CA TRP A 128 -6.78 -6.43 12.87
C TRP A 128 -8.21 -6.09 12.48
N VAL A 129 -8.49 -4.85 12.07
CA VAL A 129 -9.83 -4.44 11.64
C VAL A 129 -10.29 -5.25 10.44
N ILE A 130 -9.44 -5.46 9.43
CA ILE A 130 -9.76 -6.23 8.21
C ILE A 130 -10.21 -7.65 8.54
N GLN A 131 -9.56 -8.32 9.50
CA GLN A 131 -9.92 -9.68 9.92
C GLN A 131 -11.33 -9.78 10.53
N HIS A 132 -11.91 -8.66 10.96
CA HIS A 132 -13.24 -8.57 11.54
C HIS A 132 -14.30 -8.02 10.57
N ILE A 133 -13.94 -7.71 9.32
CA ILE A 133 -14.89 -7.24 8.30
C ILE A 133 -15.54 -8.45 7.61
N ASP A 134 -16.78 -8.77 8.00
CA ASP A 134 -17.59 -9.83 7.37
C ASP A 134 -18.64 -9.30 6.37
N GLY A 135 -18.73 -7.99 6.16
CA GLY A 135 -19.79 -7.41 5.32
C GLY A 135 -21.17 -7.28 5.99
N MET A 136 -21.31 -7.66 7.27
CA MET A 136 -22.56 -7.49 8.04
C MET A 136 -22.40 -6.64 9.31
N ARG A 137 -21.22 -6.71 9.94
CA ARG A 137 -20.97 -6.05 11.22
C ARG A 137 -20.75 -4.56 11.02
N ASN A 138 -21.34 -3.72 11.87
CA ASN A 138 -21.12 -2.28 11.83
C ASN A 138 -19.81 -1.88 12.52
N ALA A 139 -19.37 -0.63 12.34
CA ALA A 139 -18.14 -0.12 12.93
C ALA A 139 -18.11 -0.25 14.47
N ILE A 140 -19.23 -0.01 15.16
CA ILE A 140 -19.34 -0.17 16.62
C ILE A 140 -19.16 -1.64 17.06
N GLN A 141 -19.73 -2.59 16.32
CA GLN A 141 -19.63 -4.02 16.60
C GLN A 141 -18.20 -4.51 16.37
N ILE A 142 -17.54 -4.03 15.32
CA ILE A 142 -16.13 -4.33 15.04
C ILE A 142 -15.26 -3.80 16.19
N SER A 143 -15.50 -2.57 16.67
CA SER A 143 -14.80 -2.00 17.82
C SER A 143 -14.94 -2.86 19.07
N LYS A 144 -16.16 -3.34 19.38
CA LYS A 144 -16.41 -4.20 20.54
C LYS A 144 -15.73 -5.57 20.45
N ILE A 145 -15.71 -6.17 19.26
CA ILE A 145 -15.12 -7.51 19.06
C ILE A 145 -13.59 -7.45 19.04
N GLY A 146 -13.03 -6.41 18.43
CA GLY A 146 -11.58 -6.22 18.35
C GLY A 146 -10.97 -5.56 19.57
N GLU A 147 -11.77 -5.16 20.56
CA GLU A 147 -11.33 -4.35 21.72
C GLU A 147 -10.53 -3.09 21.29
N VAL A 148 -10.90 -2.51 20.14
CA VAL A 148 -10.27 -1.31 19.57
C VAL A 148 -11.20 -0.11 19.74
N ASP A 149 -10.65 1.07 20.04
CA ASP A 149 -11.44 2.29 20.14
C ASP A 149 -12.16 2.64 18.82
N LEU A 150 -13.39 3.16 18.93
CA LEU A 150 -14.25 3.48 17.80
C LEU A 150 -13.61 4.53 16.87
N GLN A 151 -12.86 5.49 17.40
CA GLN A 151 -12.22 6.51 16.57
C GLN A 151 -11.11 5.91 15.70
N ILE A 152 -10.36 4.94 16.25
CA ILE A 152 -9.33 4.22 15.50
C ILE A 152 -9.97 3.38 14.41
N VAL A 153 -11.04 2.64 14.72
CA VAL A 153 -11.78 1.87 13.72
C VAL A 153 -12.31 2.79 12.61
N ARG A 154 -12.87 3.95 12.96
CA ARG A 154 -13.35 4.94 11.99
C ARG A 154 -12.23 5.45 11.09
N ALA A 155 -11.05 5.74 11.65
CA ALA A 155 -9.89 6.15 10.88
C ALA A 155 -9.39 5.03 9.95
N CYS A 156 -9.30 3.80 10.45
CA CYS A 156 -8.91 2.63 9.66
C CYS A 156 -9.86 2.38 8.48
N LEU A 157 -11.17 2.42 8.72
CA LEU A 157 -12.16 2.30 7.65
C LEU A 157 -12.05 3.45 6.64
N GLY A 158 -11.70 4.66 7.10
CA GLY A 158 -11.47 5.81 6.23
C GLY A 158 -10.32 5.59 5.26
N VAL A 159 -9.20 5.06 5.76
CA VAL A 159 -8.04 4.69 4.93
C VAL A 159 -8.40 3.58 3.96
N LEU A 160 -9.11 2.54 4.42
CA LEU A 160 -9.55 1.45 3.54
C LEU A 160 -10.48 1.93 2.43
N LYS A 161 -11.37 2.87 2.74
CA LYS A 161 -12.27 3.49 1.76
C LYS A 161 -11.50 4.37 0.77
N TYR A 162 -10.48 5.09 1.23
CA TYR A 162 -9.60 5.90 0.37
C TYR A 162 -8.91 5.04 -0.71
N HIS A 163 -8.52 3.82 -0.35
CA HIS A 163 -7.87 2.86 -1.26
C HIS A 163 -8.86 2.03 -2.11
N ASP A 164 -10.18 2.30 -2.04
CA ASP A 164 -11.25 1.53 -2.71
C ASP A 164 -11.24 0.03 -2.38
N ILE A 165 -10.71 -0.35 -1.21
CA ILE A 165 -10.68 -1.75 -0.76
C ILE A 165 -12.06 -2.13 -0.20
N ILE A 166 -12.71 -1.17 0.45
CA ILE A 166 -14.03 -1.35 1.06
C ILE A 166 -15.06 -0.40 0.46
N GLU A 167 -16.30 -0.87 0.43
CA GLU A 167 -17.50 -0.06 0.28
C GLU A 167 -18.22 0.04 1.64
N LEU A 168 -18.82 1.19 1.93
CA LEU A 168 -19.60 1.38 3.15
C LEU A 168 -21.07 1.38 2.78
N VAL A 169 -21.82 0.46 3.36
CA VAL A 169 -23.27 0.35 3.18
C VAL A 169 -23.96 0.66 4.51
N ASP A 170 -25.21 1.10 4.45
CA ASP A 170 -26.01 1.31 5.65
C ASP A 170 -26.46 -0.02 6.27
N ILE A 171 -26.87 0.02 7.54
CA ILE A 171 -27.35 -1.15 8.26
C ILE A 171 -28.70 -1.63 7.73
N PHE A 172 -28.81 -2.93 7.49
CA PHE A 172 -30.10 -3.56 7.16
C PHE A 172 -30.92 -3.79 8.44
N MET A 173 -31.91 -2.94 8.67
CA MET A 173 -32.92 -3.08 9.73
C MET A 173 -34.20 -3.73 9.21
N TYR A 174 -34.82 -4.61 10.01
CA TYR A 174 -36.10 -5.26 9.68
C TYR A 174 -37.29 -4.29 9.60
N THR A 175 -37.20 -3.16 10.30
CA THR A 175 -38.24 -2.12 10.31
C THR A 175 -38.27 -1.34 9.00
N ASN A 176 -37.16 -1.31 8.25
CA ASN A 176 -37.08 -0.56 7.00
C ASN A 176 -37.75 -1.33 5.87
N ARG A 177 -38.45 -0.58 5.01
CA ARG A 177 -38.97 -1.10 3.74
C ARG A 177 -37.93 -0.86 2.66
N TYR A 178 -37.44 -1.92 2.04
CA TYR A 178 -36.47 -1.85 0.95
C TYR A 178 -37.17 -1.93 -0.40
N GLU A 179 -36.75 -1.08 -1.33
CA GLU A 179 -37.18 -1.10 -2.72
C GLU A 179 -35.96 -1.34 -3.62
N PHE A 180 -36.17 -2.06 -4.72
CA PHE A 180 -35.10 -2.30 -5.68
C PHE A 180 -34.78 -1.02 -6.44
N THR A 181 -33.50 -0.63 -6.45
CA THR A 181 -33.02 0.39 -7.37
C THR A 181 -33.19 -0.08 -8.82
N GLU A 182 -33.47 0.83 -9.76
CA GLU A 182 -33.57 0.51 -11.20
C GLU A 182 -32.36 -0.27 -11.74
N ARG A 183 -31.17 0.01 -11.20
CA ARG A 183 -29.94 -0.75 -11.49
C ARG A 183 -30.04 -2.20 -11.05
N ALA A 184 -30.55 -2.47 -9.85
CA ALA A 184 -30.73 -3.83 -9.34
C ALA A 184 -31.75 -4.61 -10.18
N THR A 185 -32.86 -3.97 -10.55
CA THR A 185 -33.87 -4.56 -11.45
C THR A 185 -33.26 -4.91 -12.81
N SER A 186 -32.45 -4.02 -13.38
CA SER A 186 -31.76 -4.24 -14.66
C SER A 186 -30.71 -5.35 -14.60
N LEU A 187 -30.03 -5.50 -13.46
CA LEU A 187 -29.07 -6.59 -13.24
C LEU A 187 -29.75 -7.95 -13.14
N ILE A 188 -30.87 -8.02 -12.41
CA ILE A 188 -31.68 -9.25 -12.27
C ILE A 188 -32.33 -9.63 -13.60
N ALA A 189 -32.73 -8.64 -14.42
CA ALA A 189 -33.29 -8.85 -15.75
C ALA A 189 -32.27 -9.42 -16.78
N GLY A 190 -31.00 -9.59 -16.41
CA GLY A 190 -30.02 -10.32 -17.20
C GLY A 190 -29.13 -9.46 -18.11
N ASN A 191 -29.10 -8.14 -17.93
CA ASN A 191 -28.23 -7.25 -18.72
C ASN A 191 -26.72 -7.53 -18.46
N GLU A 192 -26.37 -7.97 -17.24
CA GLU A 192 -24.98 -8.31 -16.85
C GLU A 192 -24.90 -9.63 -16.06
N PRO A 193 -24.91 -10.80 -16.74
CA PRO A 193 -24.92 -12.10 -16.06
C PRO A 193 -23.63 -12.38 -15.27
N LYS A 194 -22.50 -11.80 -15.69
CA LYS A 194 -21.21 -11.96 -15.01
C LYS A 194 -21.20 -11.30 -13.63
N LEU A 195 -21.84 -10.14 -13.48
CA LEU A 195 -21.91 -9.44 -12.21
C LEU A 195 -22.86 -10.18 -11.25
N LEU A 196 -23.99 -10.67 -11.77
CA LEU A 196 -24.93 -11.48 -11.01
C LEU A 196 -24.29 -12.77 -10.49
N GLN A 197 -23.51 -13.45 -11.34
CA GLN A 197 -22.76 -14.65 -10.93
C GLN A 197 -21.74 -14.33 -9.83
N LYS A 198 -20.94 -13.27 -9.97
CA LYS A 198 -20.01 -12.83 -8.92
C LYS A 198 -20.71 -12.48 -7.61
N ALA A 199 -21.87 -11.83 -7.68
CA ALA A 199 -22.67 -11.52 -6.50
C ALA A 199 -23.21 -12.79 -5.82
N ALA A 200 -23.68 -13.77 -6.60
CA ALA A 200 -24.08 -15.07 -6.09
C ALA A 200 -22.90 -15.81 -5.43
N ASP A 201 -21.75 -15.82 -6.09
CA ASP A 201 -20.51 -16.43 -5.58
C ASP A 201 -20.06 -15.76 -4.27
N TYR A 202 -20.18 -14.43 -4.15
CA TYR A 202 -19.87 -13.70 -2.93
C TYR A 202 -20.77 -14.12 -1.76
N VAL A 203 -22.09 -14.18 -1.98
CA VAL A 203 -23.06 -14.61 -0.96
C VAL A 203 -22.83 -16.07 -0.54
N LEU A 204 -22.45 -16.94 -1.49
CA LEU A 204 -22.16 -18.34 -1.21
C LEU A 204 -20.83 -18.51 -0.45
N LYS A 205 -19.78 -17.75 -0.81
CA LYS A 205 -18.48 -17.78 -0.14
C LYS A 205 -18.57 -17.31 1.32
N ASP A 206 -19.37 -16.28 1.58
CA ASP A 206 -19.58 -15.80 2.95
C ASP A 206 -20.26 -16.87 3.84
N ARG A 207 -21.18 -17.67 3.29
CA ARG A 207 -21.80 -18.78 4.03
C ARG A 207 -20.80 -19.86 4.47
N SER A 208 -19.79 -20.17 3.66
CA SER A 208 -18.75 -21.14 4.04
C SER A 208 -17.78 -20.63 5.11
N ASN A 209 -17.48 -19.32 5.12
CA ASN A 209 -16.62 -18.73 6.16
C ASN A 209 -17.33 -18.62 7.51
N ARG A 210 -18.66 -18.47 7.53
CA ARG A 210 -19.45 -18.46 8.79
C ARG A 210 -19.37 -19.77 9.59
N THR A 211 -19.11 -20.89 8.93
CA THR A 211 -18.93 -22.19 9.61
C THR A 211 -17.52 -22.43 10.16
N ALA A 212 -16.57 -21.53 9.87
CA ALA A 212 -15.19 -21.64 10.31
C ALA A 212 -14.86 -20.63 11.42
N PHE A 213 -15.65 -20.64 12.50
CA PHE A 213 -15.08 -20.20 13.78
C PHE A 213 -14.33 -21.39 14.37
N PRO A 214 -13.02 -21.28 14.68
CA PRO A 214 -12.44 -22.20 15.64
C PRO A 214 -13.13 -21.91 16.96
N VAL A 215 -14.08 -22.75 17.34
CA VAL A 215 -14.37 -22.95 18.75
C VAL A 215 -13.02 -23.32 19.35
N GLN A 216 -12.37 -22.37 20.04
CA GLN A 216 -11.36 -22.74 21.01
C GLN A 216 -12.11 -23.54 22.07
N SER A 217 -12.25 -24.84 21.82
CA SER A 217 -12.58 -25.79 22.86
C SER A 217 -11.50 -25.59 23.90
N VAL A 218 -11.91 -25.07 25.06
CA VAL A 218 -11.14 -25.16 26.29
C VAL A 218 -11.07 -26.64 26.64
N THR A 219 -10.22 -27.38 25.92
CA THR A 219 -9.71 -28.66 26.38
C THR A 219 -8.55 -28.32 27.29
N SER A 220 -8.86 -28.33 28.58
CA SER A 220 -7.92 -28.39 29.68
C SER A 220 -6.87 -29.47 29.39
N ASN A 221 -5.71 -29.07 28.89
CA ASN A 221 -4.54 -29.93 28.95
C ASN A 221 -3.89 -29.73 30.33
N PRO A 222 -3.75 -30.77 31.15
CA PRO A 222 -3.10 -30.64 32.44
C PRO A 222 -1.64 -30.26 32.25
N ILE A 223 -1.24 -29.19 32.93
CA ILE A 223 0.14 -28.70 33.05
C ILE A 223 1.01 -29.88 33.52
N ARG A 224 1.93 -30.33 32.68
CA ARG A 224 3.00 -31.24 33.14
C ARG A 224 3.96 -30.43 34.01
N PRO A 225 4.27 -30.86 35.25
CA PRO A 225 5.28 -30.19 36.05
C PRO A 225 6.65 -30.39 35.42
N ILE A 226 7.39 -29.30 35.26
CA ILE A 226 8.79 -29.30 34.84
C ILE A 226 9.60 -29.72 36.07
N LEU A 227 10.23 -30.90 36.03
CA LEU A 227 11.12 -31.38 37.10
C LEU A 227 12.47 -30.66 36.99
N PRO A 228 13.02 -30.10 38.09
CA PRO A 228 14.31 -29.43 38.06
C PRO A 228 15.45 -30.47 38.05
N THR A 229 16.22 -30.54 36.96
CA THR A 229 17.48 -31.28 36.93
C THR A 229 18.55 -30.49 37.67
N GLY A 230 19.04 -31.04 38.79
CA GLY A 230 20.14 -30.47 39.56
C GLY A 230 20.93 -31.47 40.42
N ILE A 231 22.05 -31.95 39.85
CA ILE A 231 23.38 -32.16 40.48
C ILE A 231 23.70 -33.44 41.30
N ARG A 232 24.92 -33.97 41.02
CA ARG A 232 25.84 -34.89 41.78
C ARG A 232 25.53 -36.40 41.74
N GLY A 233 26.48 -37.33 41.59
CA GLY A 233 27.95 -37.31 41.52
C GLY A 233 28.53 -38.65 42.04
N GLY A 234 29.63 -39.14 41.45
CA GLY A 234 30.49 -40.27 41.92
C GLY A 234 30.09 -41.65 41.37
N ASN A 235 30.98 -42.59 41.03
CA ASN A 235 32.42 -42.74 41.25
C ASN A 235 32.92 -43.94 40.43
N LEU A 236 34.20 -43.95 39.99
CA LEU A 236 35.17 -45.08 40.00
C LEU A 236 36.27 -44.92 38.92
N SER A 237 37.42 -44.45 39.38
CA SER A 237 38.77 -44.63 38.79
C SER A 237 39.23 -46.10 38.97
N PRO A 238 40.32 -46.59 38.32
CA PRO A 238 41.69 -46.10 38.56
C PRO A 238 42.69 -46.12 37.38
N GLY A 239 43.75 -45.30 37.53
CA GLY A 239 45.14 -45.44 37.01
C GLY A 239 45.34 -45.52 35.48
N THR A 240 46.36 -44.95 34.85
CA THR A 240 47.68 -44.53 35.32
C THR A 240 48.25 -43.63 34.20
N SER A 241 48.84 -42.49 34.54
CA SER A 241 49.63 -41.64 33.64
C SER A 241 51.04 -42.25 33.40
N PRO A 242 52.00 -41.61 32.69
CA PRO A 242 51.95 -40.54 31.67
C PRO A 242 52.97 -40.77 30.49
N LEU A 243 53.18 -39.72 29.69
CA LEU A 243 54.38 -39.41 28.86
C LEU A 243 54.59 -40.19 27.55
N ALA A 244 54.34 -39.53 26.42
CA ALA A 244 55.35 -38.84 25.58
C ALA A 244 54.65 -38.06 24.45
#